data_AF-A0A9R0P5J8-F1
#
_entry.id   AF-A0A9R0P5J8-F1
#
_cell.length_a   1.000
_cell.length_b   1.000
_cell.length_c   1.000
_cell.angle_alpha   90.00
_cell.angle_beta   90.00
_cell.angle_gamma   90.00
#
_symmetry.space_group_name_H-M   'P 1'
#
loop_
_entity.id
_entity.type
_entity.pdbx_description
1 polymer ?
#
loop_
_entity_poly.entity_id
_entity_poly.type
_entity_poly.pdbx_seq_one_letter_code
_entity_poly.pdbx_strand_id
1 'polypeptide(L)'
;MGHVDPDWSEQERRLVEKAQRALTALSLGDDAEALGEVAPSAAEPQARADETKALMLLLFGECSAMVSTLGDGGSAPVKVQVFDEDGEEVSIDQADPPVRTAVRTLLAEVHGNTEAAQEQVEIALANAAPDEVDSLVLQALRWTIRLSVECLDRDLPVAPWISEAVSD
;
A
#
# COMPACT_ATOMS: atom_id res chain seq x y z
N MET A 1 -6.56 -2.16 -32.12
CA MET A 1 -5.25 -2.58 -31.59
C MET A 1 -4.69 -1.39 -30.83
N GLY A 2 -4.83 -1.40 -29.51
CA GLY A 2 -4.44 -0.29 -28.64
C GLY A 2 -2.92 -0.16 -28.62
N HIS A 3 -2.44 1.07 -28.83
CA HIS A 3 -1.05 1.42 -28.65
C HIS A 3 -0.78 1.34 -27.15
N VAL A 4 -0.17 0.25 -26.68
CA VAL A 4 0.35 0.21 -25.30
C VAL A 4 1.53 1.16 -25.30
N ASP A 5 1.44 2.24 -24.52
CA ASP A 5 2.50 3.22 -24.39
C ASP A 5 3.69 2.55 -23.68
N PRO A 6 4.86 2.39 -24.33
CA PRO A 6 6.02 1.74 -23.73
C PRO A 6 6.54 2.49 -22.50
N ASP A 7 6.21 3.77 -22.33
CA ASP A 7 6.62 4.56 -21.16
C ASP A 7 5.88 4.11 -19.89
N TRP A 8 4.61 3.69 -20.03
CA TRP A 8 3.79 3.23 -18.90
C TRP A 8 4.31 1.93 -18.27
N SER A 9 4.74 0.97 -19.10
CA SER A 9 5.27 -0.31 -18.60
C SER A 9 6.65 -0.16 -17.95
N GLU A 10 7.46 0.79 -18.40
CA GLU A 10 8.74 1.11 -17.77
C GLU A 10 8.57 1.86 -16.45
N GLN A 11 7.56 2.73 -16.35
CA GLN A 11 7.21 3.40 -15.11
C GLN A 11 6.65 2.42 -14.07
N GLU A 12 5.75 1.52 -14.50
CA GLU A 12 5.20 0.45 -13.65
C GLU A 12 6.31 -0.47 -13.12
N ARG A 13 7.23 -0.91 -13.99
CA ARG A 13 8.38 -1.72 -13.57
C ARG A 13 9.24 -1.00 -12.53
N ARG A 14 9.52 0.29 -12.73
CA ARG A 14 10.29 1.10 -11.77
C ARG A 14 9.58 1.22 -10.43
N LEU A 15 8.26 1.39 -10.42
CA LEU A 15 7.47 1.43 -9.19
C LEU A 15 7.54 0.10 -8.44
N VAL A 16 7.39 -1.02 -9.15
CA VAL A 16 7.52 -2.38 -8.58
C VAL A 16 8.92 -2.59 -7.99
N GLU A 17 9.98 -2.21 -8.70
CA GLU A 17 11.36 -2.34 -8.20
C GLU A 17 11.59 -1.53 -6.92
N LYS A 18 11.07 -0.29 -6.84
CA LYS A 18 11.15 0.54 -5.62
C LYS A 18 10.36 -0.07 -4.47
N ALA A 19 9.13 -0.51 -4.73
CA ALA A 19 8.28 -1.14 -3.74
C ALA A 19 8.91 -2.43 -3.20
N GLN A 20 9.46 -3.27 -4.07
CA GLN A 20 10.15 -4.51 -3.71
C GLN A 20 11.33 -4.23 -2.76
N ARG A 21 12.20 -3.27 -3.09
CA ARG A 21 13.35 -2.90 -2.24
C ARG A 21 12.91 -2.34 -0.90
N ALA A 22 11.87 -1.51 -0.89
CA ALA A 22 11.33 -0.98 0.35
C ALA A 22 10.71 -2.08 1.24
N LEU A 23 10.03 -3.06 0.65
CA LEU A 23 9.54 -4.22 1.40
C LEU A 23 10.68 -5.04 2.00
N THR A 24 11.79 -5.22 1.27
CA THR A 24 13.00 -5.89 1.79
C THR A 24 13.64 -5.10 2.93
N ALA A 25 13.82 -3.79 2.79
CA ALA A 25 14.37 -2.96 3.86
C ALA A 25 13.48 -3.02 5.12
N LEU A 26 12.16 -2.94 4.91
CA LEU A 26 11.19 -2.98 6.00
C LEU A 26 11.09 -4.37 6.66
N SER A 27 11.23 -5.48 5.91
CA SER A 27 11.27 -6.83 6.49
C SER A 27 12.52 -7.05 7.36
N LEU A 28 13.61 -6.34 7.06
CA LEU A 28 14.83 -6.28 7.89
C LEU A 28 14.74 -5.28 9.06
N GLY A 29 13.63 -4.55 9.17
CA GLY A 29 13.36 -3.58 10.24
C GLY A 29 13.98 -2.19 10.02
N ASP A 30 14.39 -1.86 8.80
CA ASP A 30 14.91 -0.53 8.45
C ASP A 30 13.83 0.36 7.79
N ASP A 31 13.03 1.01 8.62
CA ASP A 31 11.99 1.95 8.18
C ASP A 31 12.57 3.14 7.39
N ALA A 32 13.78 3.59 7.74
CA ALA A 32 14.40 4.76 7.12
C ALA A 32 14.91 4.43 5.72
N GLU A 33 15.54 3.26 5.55
CA GLU A 33 15.93 2.73 4.25
C GLU A 33 14.70 2.44 3.38
N ALA A 34 13.64 1.87 3.96
CA ALA A 34 12.39 1.62 3.24
C ALA A 34 11.78 2.91 2.66
N LEU A 35 11.72 3.99 3.46
CA LEU A 35 11.30 5.32 2.99
C LEU A 35 12.25 5.90 1.93
N GLY A 36 13.56 5.67 2.09
CA GLY A 36 14.57 6.08 1.12
C GLY A 36 14.38 5.43 -0.26
N GLU A 37 14.08 4.14 -0.31
CA GLU A 37 13.86 3.39 -1.56
C GLU A 37 12.62 3.86 -2.31
N VAL A 38 11.56 4.28 -1.60
CA VAL A 38 10.31 4.75 -2.22
C VAL A 38 10.26 6.26 -2.45
N ALA A 39 11.22 7.02 -1.95
CA ALA A 39 11.28 8.46 -2.11
C ALA A 39 11.11 8.87 -3.59
N PRO A 40 10.21 9.80 -3.93
CA PRO A 40 9.89 10.12 -5.31
C PRO A 40 11.11 10.67 -6.04
N SER A 41 11.33 10.19 -7.26
CA SER A 41 12.49 10.50 -8.09
C SER A 41 12.31 11.77 -8.94
N ALA A 42 11.06 12.17 -9.17
CA ALA A 42 10.73 13.36 -9.95
C ALA A 42 11.22 14.66 -9.29
N ALA A 43 11.64 15.63 -10.10
CA ALA A 43 12.05 16.95 -9.61
C ALA A 43 10.85 17.88 -9.34
N GLU A 44 9.78 17.74 -10.12
CA GLU A 44 8.62 18.62 -10.06
C GLU A 44 7.65 18.19 -8.95
N PRO A 45 7.13 19.12 -8.12
CA PRO A 45 6.25 18.76 -6.99
C PRO A 45 5.03 17.93 -7.38
N GLN A 46 4.39 18.24 -8.50
CA GLN A 46 3.22 17.51 -8.99
C GLN A 46 3.60 16.08 -9.39
N ALA A 47 4.68 15.92 -10.15
CA ALA A 47 5.16 14.60 -10.56
C ALA A 47 5.60 13.75 -9.36
N ARG A 48 6.15 14.37 -8.30
CA ARG A 48 6.45 13.67 -7.03
C ARG A 48 5.18 13.13 -6.38
N ALA A 49 4.13 13.96 -6.28
CA ALA A 49 2.84 13.54 -5.72
C ALA A 49 2.20 12.42 -6.56
N ASP A 50 2.27 12.51 -7.89
CA ASP A 50 1.75 11.47 -8.78
C ASP A 50 2.52 10.14 -8.66
N GLU A 51 3.85 10.19 -8.50
CA GLU A 51 4.67 9.01 -8.25
C GLU A 51 4.33 8.35 -6.89
N THR A 52 4.21 9.15 -5.82
CA THR A 52 3.77 8.64 -4.51
C THR A 52 2.36 8.06 -4.58
N LYS A 53 1.43 8.71 -5.28
CA LYS A 53 0.07 8.21 -5.47
C LYS A 53 0.07 6.85 -6.18
N ALA A 54 0.82 6.73 -7.27
CA ALA A 54 0.91 5.48 -8.04
C ALA A 54 1.48 4.34 -7.18
N LEU A 55 2.50 4.62 -6.36
CA LEU A 55 3.02 3.66 -5.39
C LEU A 55 1.96 3.23 -4.36
N MET A 56 1.24 4.19 -3.77
CA MET A 56 0.20 3.89 -2.77
C MET A 56 -0.91 3.01 -3.36
N LEU A 57 -1.35 3.32 -4.59
CA LEU A 57 -2.36 2.53 -5.29
C LEU A 57 -1.86 1.13 -5.66
N LEU A 58 -0.59 0.99 -6.07
CA LEU A 58 0.03 -0.30 -6.28
C LEU A 58 -0.02 -1.16 -5.00
N LEU A 59 0.44 -0.61 -3.87
CA LEU A 59 0.47 -1.32 -2.60
C LEU A 59 -0.93 -1.68 -2.09
N PHE A 60 -1.90 -0.76 -2.15
CA PHE A 60 -3.26 -1.03 -1.71
C PHE A 60 -4.00 -1.99 -2.64
N GLY A 61 -3.73 -1.96 -3.96
CA GLY A 61 -4.25 -2.94 -4.91
C GLY A 61 -3.80 -4.36 -4.58
N GLU A 62 -2.51 -4.55 -4.27
CA GLU A 62 -1.98 -5.85 -3.84
C GLU A 62 -2.55 -6.28 -2.49
N CYS A 63 -2.68 -5.36 -1.53
CA CYS A 63 -3.36 -5.63 -0.27
C CYS A 63 -4.81 -6.09 -0.49
N SER A 64 -5.56 -5.44 -1.39
CA SER A 64 -6.92 -5.83 -1.74
C SER A 64 -7.00 -7.21 -2.37
N ALA A 65 -6.07 -7.54 -3.28
CA ALA A 65 -5.98 -8.87 -3.90
C ALA A 65 -5.71 -9.98 -2.88
N MET A 66 -4.79 -9.74 -1.94
CA MET A 66 -4.49 -10.67 -0.85
C MET A 66 -5.68 -10.82 0.11
N VAL A 67 -6.30 -9.71 0.53
CA VAL A 67 -7.50 -9.72 1.37
C VAL A 67 -8.64 -10.50 0.72
N SER A 68 -8.86 -10.31 -0.59
CA SER A 68 -9.89 -11.05 -1.33
C SER A 68 -9.63 -12.56 -1.37
N THR A 69 -8.35 -12.94 -1.48
CA THR A 69 -7.90 -14.34 -1.49
C THR A 69 -8.05 -14.98 -0.12
N LEU A 70 -7.73 -14.26 0.96
CA LEU A 70 -7.90 -14.70 2.35
C LEU A 70 -9.38 -14.87 2.74
N GLY A 71 -10.28 -14.08 2.14
CA GLY A 71 -11.72 -14.05 2.47
C GLY A 71 -12.58 -15.19 1.89
N ASP A 72 -12.05 -16.40 1.72
CA ASP A 72 -12.74 -17.52 1.02
C ASP A 72 -13.25 -17.09 -0.38
N GLY A 73 -12.45 -16.32 -1.12
CA GLY A 73 -12.84 -15.78 -2.43
C GLY A 73 -13.96 -14.74 -2.38
N GLY A 74 -14.02 -13.95 -1.30
CA GLY A 74 -14.97 -12.84 -1.13
C GLY A 74 -16.34 -13.24 -0.59
N SER A 75 -16.51 -14.48 -0.12
CA SER A 75 -17.79 -14.96 0.42
C SER A 75 -18.03 -14.53 1.88
N ALA A 76 -16.95 -14.23 2.63
CA ALA A 76 -17.03 -13.72 3.98
C ALA A 76 -16.68 -12.21 4.01
N PRO A 77 -17.45 -11.37 4.71
CA PRO A 77 -17.15 -9.95 4.83
C PRO A 77 -15.83 -9.74 5.58
N VAL A 78 -14.92 -9.00 4.97
CA VAL A 78 -13.64 -8.59 5.56
C VAL A 78 -13.94 -7.65 6.73
N LYS A 79 -13.48 -8.03 7.93
CA LYS A 79 -13.56 -7.17 9.12
C LYS A 79 -12.20 -6.54 9.37
N VAL A 80 -12.14 -5.21 9.28
CA VAL A 80 -10.97 -4.43 9.68
C VAL A 80 -11.20 -3.94 11.10
N GLN A 81 -10.25 -4.21 11.99
CA GLN A 81 -10.21 -3.69 13.35
C GLN A 81 -8.99 -2.77 13.46
N VAL A 82 -9.17 -1.59 14.05
CA VAL A 82 -8.10 -0.61 14.28
C VAL A 82 -7.83 -0.59 15.78
N PHE A 83 -6.56 -0.68 16.14
CA PHE A 83 -6.11 -0.61 17.52
C PHE A 83 -5.21 0.62 17.68
N ASP A 84 -5.29 1.28 18.82
CA ASP A 84 -4.38 2.37 19.18
C ASP A 84 -3.06 1.86 19.79
N GLU A 85 -2.21 2.78 20.25
CA GLU A 85 -0.90 2.49 20.84
C GLU A 85 -0.99 1.69 22.15
N ASP A 86 -2.11 1.79 22.86
CA ASP A 86 -2.39 1.04 24.10
C ASP A 86 -2.99 -0.36 23.81
N GLY A 87 -3.28 -0.64 22.53
CA GLY A 87 -3.87 -1.90 22.07
C GLY A 87 -5.39 -1.95 22.22
N GLU A 88 -6.05 -0.81 22.42
CA GLU A 88 -7.50 -0.71 22.55
C GLU A 88 -8.16 -0.58 21.17
N GLU A 89 -9.30 -1.24 20.96
CA GLU A 89 -10.05 -1.14 19.70
C GLU A 89 -10.68 0.25 19.59
N VAL A 90 -10.31 0.99 18.54
CA VAL A 90 -10.82 2.33 18.27
C VAL A 90 -11.64 2.36 16.98
N SER A 91 -12.61 3.29 16.93
CA SER A 91 -13.34 3.55 15.68
C SER A 91 -12.39 4.13 14.63
N ILE A 92 -12.58 3.73 13.36
CA ILE A 92 -11.83 4.29 12.21
C ILE A 92 -11.91 5.83 12.20
N ASP A 93 -13.03 6.42 12.62
CA ASP A 93 -13.19 7.87 12.64
C ASP A 93 -12.32 8.56 13.71
N GLN A 94 -11.96 7.82 14.76
CA GLN A 94 -11.11 8.27 15.87
C GLN A 94 -9.63 7.93 15.67
N ALA A 95 -9.30 7.09 14.69
CA ALA A 95 -7.93 6.79 14.33
C ALA A 95 -7.19 8.03 13.82
N ASP A 96 -5.87 8.03 13.98
CA ASP A 96 -5.01 9.10 13.49
C ASP A 96 -5.21 9.31 11.98
N PRO A 97 -5.05 10.55 11.49
CA PRO A 97 -5.35 10.88 10.09
C PRO A 97 -4.69 9.94 9.07
N PRO A 98 -3.40 9.56 9.18
CA PRO A 98 -2.76 8.64 8.23
C PRO A 98 -3.39 7.24 8.26
N VAL A 99 -3.64 6.70 9.46
CA VAL A 99 -4.24 5.37 9.64
C VAL A 99 -5.66 5.35 9.07
N ARG A 100 -6.45 6.38 9.36
CA ARG A 100 -7.82 6.51 8.86
C ARG A 100 -7.85 6.56 7.33
N THR A 101 -6.95 7.31 6.71
CA THR A 101 -6.81 7.35 5.24
C THR A 101 -6.41 5.98 4.70
N ALA A 102 -5.42 5.30 5.30
CA ALA A 102 -4.99 3.97 4.88
C ALA A 102 -6.15 2.95 4.92
N VAL A 103 -6.89 2.91 6.04
CA VAL A 103 -8.02 2.00 6.21
C VAL A 103 -9.11 2.28 5.18
N ARG A 104 -9.49 3.55 4.99
CA ARG A 104 -10.53 3.93 4.01
C ARG A 104 -10.12 3.60 2.57
N THR A 105 -8.85 3.81 2.24
CA THR A 105 -8.30 3.48 0.91
C THR A 105 -8.37 1.98 0.68
N LEU A 106 -7.91 1.17 1.64
CA LEU A 106 -7.98 -0.28 1.53
C LEU A 106 -9.42 -0.80 1.44
N LEU A 107 -10.34 -0.28 2.26
CA LEU A 107 -11.75 -0.67 2.21
C LEU A 107 -12.38 -0.32 0.85
N ALA A 108 -12.05 0.85 0.29
CA ALA A 108 -12.50 1.24 -1.04
C ALA A 108 -12.00 0.25 -2.11
N GLU A 109 -10.72 -0.12 -2.10
CA GLU A 109 -10.15 -1.12 -3.02
C GLU A 109 -10.80 -2.51 -2.86
N VAL A 110 -11.00 -2.96 -1.62
CA VAL A 110 -11.64 -4.26 -1.32
C VAL A 110 -13.08 -4.31 -1.82
N HIS A 111 -13.77 -3.17 -1.86
CA HIS A 111 -15.11 -3.05 -2.41
C HIS A 111 -15.14 -2.75 -3.92
N GLY A 112 -13.98 -2.76 -4.60
CA GLY A 112 -13.87 -2.47 -6.03
C GLY A 112 -14.12 -1.01 -6.40
N ASN A 113 -14.01 -0.08 -5.43
CA ASN A 113 -14.17 1.35 -5.61
C ASN A 113 -12.80 2.05 -5.67
N THR A 114 -12.00 1.70 -6.68
CA THR A 114 -10.66 2.24 -6.92
C THR A 114 -10.67 3.76 -7.12
N GLU A 115 -11.74 4.35 -7.67
CA GLU A 115 -11.87 5.80 -7.81
C GLU A 115 -11.91 6.50 -6.43
N ALA A 116 -12.70 5.97 -5.49
CA ALA A 116 -12.73 6.49 -4.13
C ALA A 116 -11.40 6.26 -3.40
N ALA A 117 -10.73 5.12 -3.63
CA ALA A 117 -9.41 4.86 -3.07
C ALA A 117 -8.39 5.91 -3.57
N GLN A 118 -8.39 6.19 -4.86
CA GLN A 118 -7.56 7.23 -5.46
C GLN A 118 -7.85 8.62 -4.86
N GLU A 119 -9.13 8.99 -4.71
CA GLU A 119 -9.51 10.27 -4.11
C GLU A 119 -9.00 10.40 -2.66
N GLN A 120 -9.08 9.34 -1.85
CA GLN A 120 -8.54 9.35 -0.48
C GLN A 120 -7.02 9.63 -0.46
N VAL A 121 -6.27 8.96 -1.33
CA VAL A 121 -4.82 9.16 -1.44
C VAL A 121 -4.50 10.58 -1.93
N GLU A 122 -5.22 11.08 -2.94
CA GLU A 122 -5.02 12.44 -3.46
C GLU A 122 -5.28 13.50 -2.40
N ILE A 123 -6.35 13.37 -1.62
CA ILE A 123 -6.66 14.27 -0.51
C ILE A 123 -5.56 14.21 0.55
N ALA A 124 -5.07 13.02 0.90
CA ALA A 124 -3.98 12.89 1.87
C ALA A 124 -2.70 13.58 1.36
N LEU A 125 -2.28 13.32 0.14
CA LEU A 125 -1.07 13.93 -0.44
C LEU A 125 -1.17 15.46 -0.57
N ALA A 126 -2.38 15.99 -0.77
CA ALA A 126 -2.60 17.43 -0.88
C ALA A 126 -2.59 18.16 0.47
N ASN A 127 -2.94 17.48 1.58
CA ASN A 127 -3.22 18.14 2.86
C ASN A 127 -2.32 17.69 4.02
N ALA A 128 -1.67 16.53 3.92
CA ALA A 128 -0.85 15.96 4.98
C ALA A 128 0.53 16.63 5.05
N ALA A 129 1.09 16.69 6.25
CA ALA A 129 2.49 17.03 6.44
C ALA A 129 3.40 15.92 5.86
N PRO A 130 4.67 16.22 5.48
CA PRO A 130 5.55 15.22 4.89
C PRO A 130 5.73 13.96 5.76
N ASP A 131 5.82 14.11 7.08
CA ASP A 131 5.93 13.01 8.04
C ASP A 131 4.65 12.17 8.15
N GLU A 132 3.49 12.78 7.94
CA GLU A 132 2.21 12.06 7.85
C GLU A 132 2.13 11.24 6.55
N VAL A 133 2.67 11.75 5.44
CA VAL A 133 2.79 11.01 4.18
C VAL A 133 3.73 9.83 4.34
N ASP A 134 4.90 10.02 4.97
CA ASP A 134 5.85 8.94 5.26
C ASP A 134 5.19 7.85 6.13
N SER A 135 4.43 8.26 7.14
CA SER A 135 3.67 7.34 8.01
C SER A 135 2.62 6.54 7.22
N LEU A 136 1.93 7.18 6.27
CA LEU A 136 0.96 6.53 5.40
C LEU A 136 1.62 5.50 4.46
N VAL A 137 2.79 5.84 3.89
CA VAL A 137 3.58 4.93 3.03
C VAL A 137 4.07 3.73 3.82
N LEU A 138 4.65 3.95 5.01
CA LEU A 138 5.06 2.88 5.92
C LEU A 138 3.89 1.97 6.29
N GLN A 139 2.70 2.55 6.54
CA GLN A 139 1.52 1.77 6.87
C GLN A 139 1.09 0.84 5.73
N ALA A 140 1.13 1.33 4.48
CA ALA A 140 0.83 0.52 3.30
C ALA A 140 1.84 -0.63 3.16
N LEU A 141 3.14 -0.35 3.24
CA LEU A 141 4.20 -1.38 3.16
C LEU A 141 4.06 -2.43 4.27
N ARG A 142 3.85 -2.02 5.53
CA ARG A 142 3.68 -2.93 6.67
C ARG A 142 2.48 -3.86 6.50
N TRP A 143 1.38 -3.35 5.93
CA TRP A 143 0.23 -4.18 5.61
C TRP A 143 0.50 -5.13 4.47
N THR A 144 1.21 -4.69 3.42
CA THR A 144 1.63 -5.58 2.33
C THR A 144 2.43 -6.75 2.87
N ILE A 145 3.43 -6.51 3.74
CA ILE A 145 4.20 -7.58 4.40
C ILE A 145 3.27 -8.51 5.19
N ARG A 146 2.49 -7.96 6.12
CA ARG A 146 1.65 -8.77 7.02
C ARG A 146 0.64 -9.65 6.26
N LEU A 147 -0.01 -9.10 5.24
CA LEU A 147 -0.96 -9.84 4.41
C LEU A 147 -0.25 -10.89 3.55
N SER A 148 0.93 -10.57 3.01
CA SER A 148 1.69 -11.52 2.20
C SER A 148 2.14 -12.74 3.00
N VAL A 149 2.65 -12.55 4.22
CA VAL A 149 3.03 -13.65 5.12
C VAL A 149 1.82 -14.54 5.42
N GLU A 150 0.67 -13.93 5.74
CA GLU A 150 -0.57 -14.65 6.03
C GLU A 150 -1.07 -15.48 4.83
N CYS A 151 -0.92 -14.96 3.61
CA CYS A 151 -1.21 -15.68 2.37
C CYS A 151 -0.22 -16.83 2.14
N LEU A 152 1.09 -16.58 2.27
CA LEU A 152 2.15 -17.58 2.06
C LEU A 152 2.02 -18.75 3.05
N ASP A 153 1.72 -18.48 4.32
CA ASP A 153 1.48 -19.49 5.36
C ASP A 153 0.29 -20.43 5.04
N ARG A 154 -0.59 -20.02 4.13
CA ARG A 154 -1.78 -20.77 3.67
C ARG A 154 -1.64 -21.31 2.25
N ASP A 155 -0.45 -21.24 1.66
CA ASP A 155 -0.20 -21.59 0.25
C ASP A 155 -1.10 -20.80 -0.74
N LEU A 156 -1.43 -19.55 -0.40
CA LEU A 156 -2.25 -18.67 -1.24
C LEU A 156 -1.38 -17.80 -2.16
N PRO A 157 -1.88 -17.42 -3.35
CA PRO A 157 -1.13 -16.62 -4.30
C PRO A 157 -0.79 -15.23 -3.75
N VAL A 158 0.46 -14.83 -3.97
CA VAL A 158 1.01 -13.49 -3.72
C VAL A 158 1.81 -13.08 -4.96
N ALA A 159 1.84 -11.79 -5.30
CA ALA A 159 2.65 -11.32 -6.42
C ALA A 159 4.13 -11.71 -6.24
N PRO A 160 4.83 -12.20 -7.29
CA PRO A 160 6.19 -12.72 -7.15
C PRO A 160 7.16 -11.74 -6.48
N TRP A 161 7.12 -10.46 -6.87
CA TRP A 161 7.99 -9.42 -6.33
C TRP A 161 7.76 -9.15 -4.83
N ILE A 162 6.54 -9.36 -4.32
CA ILE A 162 6.26 -9.28 -2.88
C ILE A 162 6.80 -10.52 -2.19
N SER A 163 6.48 -11.72 -2.72
CA SER A 163 6.93 -12.98 -2.11
C SER A 163 8.46 -13.07 -2.03
N GLU A 164 9.17 -12.60 -3.05
CA GLU A 164 10.63 -12.52 -3.07
C GLU A 164 11.19 -11.52 -2.04
N ALA A 165 10.48 -10.42 -1.76
CA ALA A 165 10.92 -9.42 -0.79
C ALA A 165 10.78 -9.86 0.68
N VAL A 166 9.82 -10.75 0.95
CA VAL A 166 9.48 -11.23 2.30
C VAL A 166 9.98 -12.65 2.60
N SER A 167 10.54 -13.33 1.61
CA SER A 167 11.20 -14.63 1.79
C SER A 167 12.68 -14.41 2.10
N ASP A 168 13.13 -14.87 3.27
CA ASP A 168 14.55 -14.86 3.70
C ASP A 168 15.50 -15.55 2.69
#